data_AF-A0A8S2YUA8-F1
#
_entry.id   AF-A0A8S2YUA8-F1
#
_cell.length_a   1.000
_cell.length_b   1.000
_cell.length_c   1.000
_cell.angle_alpha   90.00
_cell.angle_beta   90.00
_cell.angle_gamma   90.00
#
_symmetry.space_group_name_H-M   'P 1'
#
loop_
_entity.id
_entity.type
_entity.pdbx_description
1 polymer ?
#
loop_
_entity_poly.entity_id
_entity_poly.type
_entity_poly.pdbx_seq_one_letter_code
_entity_poly.pdbx_strand_id
1 'polypeptide(L)'
;TAEQDRNLGFGGLDGRGRKKQDPPIVRDLLLSLEDCYHGAIKKIKISRRVMNDDGLTSSIREKILSITVKRGLLSGSKVTFEQEGDQGPNTIPSDLV
;
A
#
# COMPACT_ATOMS: atom_id res chain seq x y z
N THR A 1 -14.02 24.65 40.82
CA THR A 1 -14.60 24.45 39.48
C THR A 1 -13.52 23.86 38.60
N ALA A 2 -13.17 22.58 38.81
CA ALA A 2 -13.51 21.43 37.95
C ALA A 2 -12.87 21.59 36.55
N GLU A 3 -11.58 21.27 36.41
CA GLU A 3 -11.04 19.96 35.99
C GLU A 3 -11.42 19.58 34.55
N GLN A 4 -10.47 19.80 33.63
CA GLN A 4 -10.55 19.38 32.23
C GLN A 4 -9.77 18.07 32.11
N ASP A 5 -10.53 16.99 32.03
CA ASP A 5 -10.11 15.60 32.15
C ASP A 5 -9.07 15.21 31.08
N ARG A 6 -7.94 14.68 31.56
CA ARG A 6 -6.91 14.06 30.74
C ARG A 6 -7.44 12.74 30.24
N ASN A 7 -7.84 12.71 28.97
CA ASN A 7 -8.21 11.47 28.30
C ASN A 7 -6.96 10.58 28.05
N LEU A 8 -6.43 10.00 29.12
CA LEU A 8 -5.49 8.88 29.13
C LEU A 8 -6.32 7.59 29.08
N GLY A 9 -6.92 7.33 27.92
CA GLY A 9 -7.56 6.05 27.64
C GLY A 9 -6.52 4.97 27.38
N PHE A 10 -5.87 4.46 28.45
CA PHE A 10 -5.18 3.17 28.40
C PHE A 10 -6.24 2.08 28.16
N GLY A 11 -6.20 1.49 26.97
CA GLY A 11 -7.18 0.51 26.49
C GLY A 11 -7.30 -0.71 27.41
N GLY A 12 -8.54 -1.01 27.79
CA GLY A 12 -8.92 -2.18 28.57
C GLY A 12 -8.73 -3.52 27.84
N LEU A 13 -9.05 -4.59 28.57
CA LEU A 13 -8.83 -6.00 28.27
C LEU A 13 -9.59 -6.58 27.03
N ASP A 14 -10.11 -5.74 26.15
CA ASP A 14 -10.74 -6.10 24.86
C ASP A 14 -9.99 -5.49 23.65
N GLY A 15 -8.68 -5.29 23.80
CA GLY A 15 -7.80 -4.57 22.86
C GLY A 15 -7.47 -5.24 21.53
N ARG A 16 -8.34 -6.10 20.96
CA ARG A 16 -8.20 -6.50 19.55
C ARG A 16 -8.81 -5.43 18.65
N GLY A 17 -8.16 -4.26 18.63
CA GLY A 17 -8.51 -3.18 17.71
C GLY A 17 -8.59 -3.73 16.28
N ARG A 18 -9.65 -3.34 15.55
CA ARG A 18 -9.80 -3.68 14.13
C ARG A 18 -8.49 -3.34 13.41
N LYS A 19 -7.93 -4.29 12.68
CA LYS A 19 -6.73 -4.05 11.88
C LYS A 19 -7.01 -2.86 10.96
N LYS A 20 -6.23 -1.79 11.10
CA LYS A 20 -6.37 -0.58 10.29
C LYS A 20 -5.51 -0.76 9.05
N GLN A 21 -6.04 -0.38 7.89
CA GLN A 21 -5.26 -0.27 6.68
C GLN A 21 -4.61 1.10 6.61
N ASP A 22 -3.33 1.12 6.28
CA ASP A 22 -2.59 2.36 6.04
C ASP A 22 -3.09 3.06 4.76
N PRO A 23 -2.93 4.38 4.64
CA PRO A 23 -3.37 5.11 3.46
C PRO A 23 -2.68 4.59 2.18
N PRO A 24 -3.34 4.67 1.02
CA PRO A 24 -2.79 4.16 -0.23
C PRO A 24 -1.54 4.95 -0.66
N ILE A 25 -0.56 4.25 -1.21
CA ILE A 25 0.68 4.80 -1.75
C ILE A 25 0.44 5.12 -3.23
N VAL A 26 0.52 6.40 -3.61
CA VAL A 26 0.32 6.83 -5.01
C VAL A 26 1.65 6.96 -5.74
N ARG A 27 1.76 6.41 -6.94
CA ARG A 27 2.95 6.52 -7.81
C ARG A 27 2.57 6.81 -9.26
N ASP A 28 3.18 7.85 -9.81
CA ASP A 28 2.96 8.21 -11.22
C ASP A 28 3.70 7.25 -12.15
N LEU A 29 2.98 6.69 -13.12
CA LEU A 29 3.54 5.93 -14.23
C LEU A 29 3.59 6.79 -15.49
N LEU A 30 4.79 7.22 -15.87
CA LEU A 30 5.01 7.96 -17.11
C LEU A 30 4.94 7.01 -18.31
N LEU A 31 4.11 7.35 -19.29
CA LEU A 31 3.93 6.60 -20.53
C LEU A 31 4.26 7.46 -21.73
N SER A 32 4.85 6.87 -22.76
CA SER A 32 5.01 7.52 -24.05
C SER A 32 3.70 7.46 -24.85
N LEU A 33 3.57 8.32 -25.87
CA LEU A 33 2.45 8.23 -26.80
C LEU A 33 2.44 6.90 -27.55
N GLU A 34 3.60 6.32 -27.81
CA GLU A 34 3.75 5.00 -28.44
C GLU A 34 3.18 3.90 -27.55
N ASP A 35 3.50 3.92 -26.26
CA ASP A 35 2.95 2.96 -25.27
C ASP A 35 1.41 3.04 -25.22
N CYS A 36 0.86 4.26 -25.24
CA CYS A 36 -0.58 4.47 -25.24
C CYS A 36 -1.23 4.09 -26.59
N TYR A 37 -0.53 4.25 -27.71
CA TYR A 37 -1.06 3.98 -29.05
C TYR A 37 -1.06 2.48 -29.40
N HIS A 38 0.07 1.79 -29.18
CA HIS A 38 0.21 0.37 -29.49
C HIS A 38 -0.20 -0.55 -28.34
N GLY A 39 -0.29 -0.02 -27.12
CA GLY A 39 -0.39 -0.80 -25.89
C GLY A 39 0.98 -1.33 -25.48
N ALA A 40 1.22 -1.45 -24.18
CA ALA A 40 2.51 -1.84 -23.64
C ALA A 40 2.36 -2.59 -22.32
N ILE A 41 3.42 -3.28 -21.90
CA ILE A 41 3.52 -3.84 -20.55
C ILE A 41 4.65 -3.12 -19.83
N LYS A 42 4.31 -2.35 -18.79
CA LYS A 42 5.29 -1.67 -17.94
C LYS A 42 5.51 -2.47 -16.67
N LYS A 43 6.76 -2.68 -16.32
CA LYS A 43 7.15 -3.36 -15.08
C LYS A 43 7.72 -2.35 -14.11
N ILE A 44 7.23 -2.33 -12.88
CA ILE A 44 7.76 -1.52 -11.80
C ILE A 44 8.35 -2.45 -10.74
N LYS A 45 9.52 -2.10 -10.21
CA LYS A 45 10.11 -2.80 -9.07
C LYS A 45 9.79 -2.04 -7.81
N ILE A 46 9.15 -2.70 -6.86
CA ILE A 46 8.91 -2.17 -5.53
C ILE A 46 9.82 -2.89 -4.52
N SER A 47 10.20 -2.16 -3.48
CA SER A 47 10.86 -2.70 -2.31
C SER A 47 9.94 -2.45 -1.13
N ARG A 48 9.56 -3.51 -0.41
CA ARG A 48 8.61 -3.44 0.70
C ARG A 48 9.05 -4.30 1.87
N ARG A 49 8.64 -3.92 3.06
CA ARG A 49 8.79 -4.73 4.27
C ARG A 49 7.77 -5.87 4.26
N VAL A 50 8.24 -7.09 4.48
CA VAL A 50 7.42 -8.30 4.58
C VAL A 50 7.67 -8.95 5.94
N MET A 51 6.60 -9.31 6.64
CA MET A 51 6.69 -10.04 7.90
C MET A 51 7.24 -11.44 7.63
N ASN A 52 8.19 -11.88 8.46
CA ASN A 52 8.69 -13.24 8.38
C ASN A 52 7.70 -14.21 9.05
N ASP A 53 7.90 -15.51 8.82
CA ASP A 53 7.01 -16.57 9.34
C ASP A 53 6.99 -16.63 10.87
N ASP A 54 7.99 -16.05 11.55
CA ASP A 54 8.05 -15.91 12.99
C ASP A 54 7.02 -14.92 13.56
N GLY A 55 6.40 -14.09 12.72
CA GLY A 55 5.44 -13.06 13.12
C GLY A 55 6.02 -11.94 13.99
N LEU A 56 7.35 -11.90 14.15
CA LEU A 56 8.05 -10.97 15.05
C LEU A 56 9.04 -10.09 14.27
N THR A 57 9.72 -10.66 13.29
CA THR A 57 10.72 -9.96 12.49
C THR A 57 10.19 -9.64 11.11
N SER A 58 10.84 -8.67 10.45
CA SER A 58 10.48 -8.23 9.11
C SER A 58 11.72 -8.09 8.24
N SER A 59 11.60 -8.44 6.96
CA SER A 59 12.66 -8.30 5.96
C SER A 59 12.21 -7.41 4.80
N ILE A 60 13.16 -6.69 4.19
CA ILE A 60 12.89 -5.93 2.96
C ILE A 60 12.96 -6.92 1.78
N ARG A 61 11.90 -6.97 0.97
CA ARG A 61 11.80 -7.83 -0.21
C ARG A 61 11.42 -7.01 -1.44
N GLU A 62 12.03 -7.36 -2.57
CA GLU A 62 11.70 -6.78 -3.87
C GLU A 62 10.58 -7.57 -4.55
N LYS A 63 9.67 -6.86 -5.23
CA LYS A 63 8.65 -7.46 -6.08
C LYS A 63 8.51 -6.66 -7.38
N ILE A 64 8.35 -7.37 -8.49
CA ILE A 64 8.07 -6.75 -9.78
C ILE A 64 6.57 -6.80 -10.03
N LEU A 65 5.95 -5.64 -10.17
CA LEU A 65 4.55 -5.50 -10.55
C LEU A 65 4.45 -5.17 -12.03
N SER A 66 3.49 -5.79 -12.72
CA SER A 66 3.30 -5.65 -14.16
C SER A 66 2.00 -4.92 -14.44
N ILE A 67 2.09 -3.78 -15.13
CA ILE A 67 0.97 -2.94 -15.54
C ILE A 67 0.76 -3.13 -17.04
N THR A 68 -0.45 -3.53 -17.42
CA THR A 68 -0.82 -3.66 -18.83
C THR A 68 -1.49 -2.38 -19.30
N VAL A 69 -0.80 -1.62 -20.15
CA VAL A 69 -1.30 -0.42 -20.81
C VAL A 69 -2.11 -0.86 -22.03
N LYS A 70 -3.42 -0.65 -21.98
CA LYS A 70 -4.30 -0.89 -23.13
C LYS A 70 -4.17 0.24 -24.15
N ARG A 71 -4.43 -0.07 -25.42
CA ARG A 71 -4.47 0.95 -26.49
C ARG A 71 -5.51 2.02 -26.17
N GLY A 72 -5.14 3.28 -26.34
CA GLY A 72 -6.00 4.43 -26.05
C GLY A 72 -6.21 4.68 -24.55
N LEU A 73 -5.37 4.15 -23.67
CA LEU A 73 -5.45 4.45 -22.23
C LEU A 73 -5.37 5.97 -22.00
N LEU A 74 -6.34 6.50 -21.26
CA LEU A 74 -6.42 7.93 -20.96
C LEU A 74 -5.52 8.29 -19.78
N SER A 75 -4.98 9.51 -19.82
CA SER A 75 -4.29 10.10 -18.67
C SER A 75 -5.21 10.15 -17.44
N GLY A 76 -4.63 9.96 -16.26
CA GLY A 76 -5.37 9.90 -15.00
C GLY A 76 -6.03 8.54 -14.68
N SER A 77 -5.88 7.54 -15.56
CA SER A 77 -6.26 6.16 -15.25
C SER A 77 -5.45 5.64 -14.06
N LYS A 78 -6.11 4.99 -13.10
CA LYS A 78 -5.47 4.44 -11.89
C LYS A 78 -5.40 2.92 -11.95
N VAL A 79 -4.30 2.36 -11.45
CA VAL A 79 -4.10 0.91 -11.36
C VAL A 79 -3.76 0.58 -9.92
N THR A 80 -4.66 -0.14 -9.24
CA THR A 80 -4.47 -0.50 -7.83
C THR A 80 -3.89 -1.90 -7.71
N PHE A 81 -2.80 -2.01 -6.95
CA PHE A 81 -2.27 -3.27 -6.46
C PHE A 81 -2.55 -3.37 -4.96
N GLU A 82 -3.44 -4.29 -4.62
CA GLU A 82 -3.90 -4.45 -3.24
C GLU A 82 -2.77 -4.93 -2.32
N GLN A 83 -2.65 -4.29 -1.15
CA GLN A 83 -1.76 -4.71 -0.07
C GLN A 83 -0.29 -4.89 -0.48
N GLU A 84 0.18 -4.08 -1.44
CA GLU A 84 1.58 -4.05 -1.89
C GLU A 84 2.47 -3.11 -1.05
N GLY A 85 1.91 -2.43 -0.06
CA GLY A 85 2.66 -1.64 0.92
C GLY A 85 3.48 -2.47 1.92
N ASP A 86 4.02 -1.78 2.92
CA ASP A 86 4.79 -2.39 4.00
C ASP A 86 3.89 -3.19 4.95
N GLN A 87 4.35 -4.39 5.32
CA GLN A 87 3.68 -5.24 6.30
C GLN A 87 4.18 -4.91 7.71
N GLY A 88 3.25 -4.89 8.66
CA GLY A 88 3.55 -4.69 10.08
C GLY A 88 2.61 -5.51 10.99
N PRO A 89 2.97 -5.64 12.28
CA PRO A 89 2.13 -6.36 13.25
C PRO A 89 0.79 -5.64 13.40
N ASN A 90 -0.31 -6.40 13.31
CA ASN A 90 -1.68 -5.91 13.46
C ASN A 90 -2.14 -4.83 12.46
N THR A 91 -1.42 -4.61 11.36
CA THR A 91 -1.76 -3.63 10.31
C THR A 91 -2.04 -4.33 8.98
N ILE A 92 -3.02 -3.82 8.21
CA ILE A 92 -3.25 -4.25 6.83
C ILE A 92 -2.35 -3.39 5.92
N PRO A 93 -1.55 -3.98 5.02
CA PRO A 93 -0.68 -3.20 4.15
C PRO A 93 -1.47 -2.25 3.26
N SER A 94 -0.89 -1.07 2.99
CA SER A 94 -1.46 -0.11 2.04
C SER A 94 -1.59 -0.71 0.64
N ASP A 95 -2.56 -0.22 -0.11
CA ASP A 95 -2.61 -0.45 -1.55
C ASP A 95 -1.61 0.47 -2.25
N LEU A 96 -1.06 0.02 -3.38
CA LEU A 96 -0.28 0.84 -4.29
C LEU A 96 -1.17 1.26 -5.46
N VAL A 97 -1.24 2.56 -5.75
CA VAL A 97 -2.13 3.17 -6.76
C VAL A 97 -1.33 3.94 -7.80
#